data_AF-A0A3M0FYC2-F1
#
_entry.id   AF-A0A3M0FYC2-F1
#
_cell.length_a   1.000
_cell.length_b   1.000
_cell.length_c   1.000
_cell.angle_alpha   90.00
_cell.angle_beta   90.00
_cell.angle_gamma   90.00
#
_symmetry.space_group_name_H-M   'P 1'
#
loop_
_entity.id
_entity.type
_entity.pdbx_description
1 polymer ?
#
loop_
_entity_poly.entity_id
_entity_poly.type
_entity_poly.pdbx_seq_one_letter_code
_entity_poly.pdbx_strand_id
1 'polypeptide(L)'
;MTSAPAAKADPISQDGGAVSDAAAPLAAGSMRLQKSNGVWVTITPQMQRNAGVVIDTIRATNWSGVSSRDKDRLIVISLMTMAQESTFFTNSRTQMPDSNNDVGPFQQRSLVGWYADGRTQAENIRILNDIPYATRTFIEGHRVAISAPGAAGRVGYIIPGVFQKKNWRTDEMWKVAADVQVPAAKYRYYYEYWRPVVEEMVTLMEGRTPTTVGTVNVYTTAGDHTVNGRKWQTRCEPYSKTIDRCTAKIWSTQVSRVDGQFVQTNAWNFNNLTYLPSTRADWVGNPLATHGEFSSQGRDWKTSCADTWTGPDACRAFIRTTVIESYLDSSGNRRFRDTEKWVFNNVVHFSD
;
A
#
# COMPACT_ATOMS: atom_id res chain seq x y z
N MET A 1 -37.77 -7.34 31.98
CA MET A 1 -36.83 -6.60 31.12
C MET A 1 -35.74 -7.55 30.69
N THR A 2 -35.89 -8.13 29.51
CA THR A 2 -35.00 -9.14 28.92
C THR A 2 -33.81 -8.45 28.27
N SER A 3 -32.62 -8.65 28.80
CA SER A 3 -31.35 -8.17 28.23
C SER A 3 -30.98 -8.97 26.99
N ALA A 4 -30.82 -8.29 25.86
CA ALA A 4 -30.30 -8.87 24.63
C ALA A 4 -28.85 -9.37 24.80
N PRO A 5 -28.44 -10.47 24.13
CA PRO A 5 -27.07 -10.97 24.22
C PRO A 5 -26.10 -10.09 23.42
N ALA A 6 -24.92 -9.88 23.97
CA ALA A 6 -23.81 -9.20 23.33
C ALA A 6 -23.39 -9.91 22.03
N ALA A 7 -23.23 -9.13 20.95
CA ALA A 7 -22.71 -9.61 19.67
C ALA A 7 -21.32 -10.25 19.87
N LYS A 8 -21.19 -11.53 19.49
CA LYS A 8 -19.90 -12.21 19.37
C LYS A 8 -19.09 -11.48 18.29
N ALA A 9 -17.86 -11.09 18.62
CA ALA A 9 -16.89 -10.70 17.61
C ALA A 9 -16.52 -11.95 16.80
N ASP A 10 -16.54 -11.83 15.47
CA ASP A 10 -16.19 -12.91 14.57
C ASP A 10 -14.73 -13.36 14.81
N PRO A 11 -14.46 -14.67 14.87
CA PRO A 11 -13.10 -15.18 14.91
C PRO A 11 -12.39 -14.82 13.60
N ILE A 12 -11.14 -14.38 13.72
CA ILE A 12 -10.23 -14.20 12.58
C ILE A 12 -10.18 -15.53 11.82
N SER A 13 -10.67 -15.53 10.57
CA SER A 13 -10.80 -16.72 9.73
C SER A 13 -9.48 -17.50 9.67
N GLN A 14 -9.55 -18.76 10.11
CA GLN A 14 -8.50 -19.76 9.90
C GLN A 14 -8.72 -20.43 8.55
N ASP A 15 -8.41 -19.74 7.45
CA ASP A 15 -8.18 -20.43 6.18
C ASP A 15 -6.68 -20.72 6.04
N GLY A 16 -6.33 -21.96 6.38
CA GLY A 16 -5.06 -22.56 6.04
C GLY A 16 -4.98 -22.79 4.53
N GLY A 17 -4.56 -21.77 3.79
CA GLY A 17 -4.19 -21.85 2.39
C GLY A 17 -2.67 -21.95 2.25
N ALA A 18 -2.20 -23.00 1.60
CA ALA A 18 -0.80 -23.25 1.30
C ALA A 18 -0.17 -22.14 0.44
N VAL A 19 1.09 -21.83 0.73
CA VAL A 19 2.12 -21.13 -0.08
C VAL A 19 1.67 -19.84 -0.76
N SER A 20 2.14 -18.74 -0.17
CA SER A 20 2.22 -17.40 -0.74
C SER A 20 2.56 -17.37 -2.23
N ASP A 21 1.65 -16.87 -3.06
CA ASP A 21 2.03 -16.25 -4.32
C ASP A 21 2.82 -14.98 -3.97
N ALA A 22 4.14 -15.10 -3.96
CA ALA A 22 5.03 -14.02 -3.56
C ALA A 22 4.93 -12.87 -4.58
N ALA A 23 4.72 -11.64 -4.09
CA ALA A 23 4.74 -10.42 -4.90
C ALA A 23 5.97 -10.40 -5.83
N ALA A 24 5.88 -9.91 -7.06
CA ALA A 24 7.03 -9.91 -7.97
C ALA A 24 8.17 -8.98 -7.46
N PRO A 25 9.45 -9.31 -7.71
CA PRO A 25 10.58 -8.50 -7.24
C PRO A 25 10.63 -7.12 -7.92
N LEU A 26 11.08 -6.10 -7.17
CA LEU A 26 11.24 -4.67 -7.50
C LEU A 26 12.36 -4.29 -8.47
N ALA A 27 13.17 -5.25 -8.90
CA ALA A 27 14.12 -5.11 -9.98
C ALA A 27 14.26 -6.49 -10.65
N ALA A 28 14.69 -6.51 -11.92
CA ALA A 28 15.03 -7.74 -12.62
C ALA A 28 16.19 -8.52 -11.95
N GLY A 29 16.80 -7.94 -10.90
CA GLY A 29 17.85 -8.55 -10.10
C GLY A 29 17.99 -7.89 -8.72
N SER A 30 19.14 -8.14 -8.09
CA SER A 30 19.47 -7.52 -6.80
C SER A 30 19.81 -6.04 -6.96
N MET A 31 19.47 -5.23 -5.97
CA MET A 31 19.82 -3.80 -5.90
C MET A 31 20.84 -3.57 -4.80
N ARG A 32 21.73 -2.58 -4.93
CA ARG A 32 22.61 -2.15 -3.84
C ARG A 32 22.14 -0.82 -3.29
N LEU A 33 21.70 -0.83 -2.04
CA LEU A 33 21.22 0.36 -1.34
C LEU A 33 22.10 0.64 -0.11
N GLN A 34 22.20 1.90 0.30
CA GLN A 34 23.03 2.30 1.43
C GLN A 34 22.16 2.63 2.64
N LYS A 35 22.57 2.10 3.80
CA LYS A 35 22.01 2.48 5.10
C LYS A 35 22.47 3.88 5.51
N SER A 36 21.77 4.53 6.43
CA SER A 36 22.16 5.87 6.91
C SER A 36 23.50 5.91 7.65
N ASN A 37 24.00 4.75 8.13
CA ASN A 37 25.35 4.63 8.71
C ASN A 37 26.46 4.35 7.66
N GLY A 38 26.15 4.46 6.37
CA GLY A 38 27.10 4.26 5.27
C GLY A 38 27.31 2.80 4.85
N VAL A 39 26.73 1.83 5.57
CA VAL A 39 26.86 0.40 5.21
C VAL A 39 26.00 0.08 3.98
N TRP A 40 26.62 -0.50 2.97
CA TRP A 40 25.92 -1.00 1.78
C TRP A 40 25.26 -2.36 2.04
N VAL A 41 24.06 -2.53 1.52
CA VAL A 41 23.31 -3.79 1.54
C VAL A 41 22.84 -4.17 0.16
N THR A 42 22.91 -5.46 -0.14
CA THR A 42 22.36 -6.05 -1.36
C THR A 42 20.94 -6.52 -1.11
N ILE A 43 19.98 -5.85 -1.71
CA ILE A 43 18.55 -6.17 -1.65
C ILE A 43 18.23 -7.19 -2.74
N THR A 44 18.11 -8.46 -2.35
CA THR A 44 17.86 -9.56 -3.28
C THR A 44 16.42 -9.55 -3.81
N PRO A 45 16.12 -10.24 -4.92
CA PRO A 45 14.76 -10.41 -5.38
C PRO A 45 13.82 -10.94 -4.29
N GLN A 46 14.23 -11.90 -3.45
CA GLN A 46 13.34 -12.41 -2.39
C GLN A 46 13.04 -11.34 -1.32
N MET A 47 14.03 -10.52 -0.92
CA MET A 47 13.80 -9.42 0.02
C MET A 47 12.78 -8.42 -0.54
N GLN A 48 12.89 -8.13 -1.84
CA GLN A 48 11.96 -7.29 -2.59
C GLN A 48 10.54 -7.87 -2.58
N ARG A 49 10.39 -9.17 -2.85
CA ARG A 49 9.09 -9.86 -2.81
C ARG A 49 8.46 -9.81 -1.42
N ASN A 50 9.23 -10.13 -0.39
CA ASN A 50 8.76 -10.11 1.00
C ASN A 50 8.33 -8.70 1.42
N ALA A 51 9.08 -7.67 1.02
CA ALA A 51 8.69 -6.27 1.24
C ALA A 51 7.39 -5.89 0.51
N GLY A 52 7.21 -6.36 -0.72
CA GLY A 52 5.97 -6.20 -1.49
C GLY A 52 4.76 -6.79 -0.76
N VAL A 53 4.88 -7.99 -0.19
CA VAL A 53 3.81 -8.62 0.59
C VAL A 53 3.40 -7.79 1.80
N VAL A 54 4.36 -7.19 2.52
CA VAL A 54 4.07 -6.26 3.64
C VAL A 54 3.28 -5.05 3.15
N ILE A 55 3.70 -4.44 2.04
CA ILE A 55 3.02 -3.28 1.45
C ILE A 55 1.60 -3.63 1.03
N ASP A 56 1.42 -4.69 0.26
CA ASP A 56 0.10 -5.11 -0.22
C ASP A 56 -0.82 -5.42 0.96
N THR A 57 -0.31 -6.09 2.00
CA THR A 57 -1.07 -6.35 3.23
C THR A 57 -1.56 -5.05 3.89
N ILE A 58 -0.68 -4.06 4.05
CA ILE A 58 -1.02 -2.79 4.70
C ILE A 58 -1.98 -1.95 3.83
N ARG A 59 -1.77 -1.95 2.51
CA ARG A 59 -2.63 -1.23 1.57
C ARG A 59 -4.02 -1.84 1.51
N ALA A 60 -4.13 -3.18 1.48
CA ALA A 60 -5.40 -3.90 1.41
C ALA A 60 -6.19 -3.87 2.72
N THR A 61 -5.52 -3.80 3.87
CA THR A 61 -6.21 -3.82 5.18
C THR A 61 -6.98 -2.52 5.43
N ASN A 62 -8.24 -2.62 5.80
CA ASN A 62 -9.09 -1.45 6.09
C ASN A 62 -9.24 -1.23 7.60
N TRP A 63 -8.34 -0.42 8.17
CA TRP A 63 -8.46 -0.02 9.58
C TRP A 63 -9.29 1.25 9.73
N SER A 64 -10.20 1.23 10.69
CA SER A 64 -11.00 2.41 11.05
C SER A 64 -10.09 3.58 11.47
N GLY A 65 -10.31 4.74 10.87
CA GLY A 65 -9.56 5.97 11.19
C GLY A 65 -8.10 5.99 10.71
N VAL A 66 -7.70 5.10 9.81
CA VAL A 66 -6.34 5.06 9.23
C VAL A 66 -6.40 5.55 7.78
N SER A 67 -5.76 6.68 7.52
CA SER A 67 -5.69 7.30 6.19
C SER A 67 -4.65 6.64 5.28
N SER A 68 -4.63 6.97 3.98
CA SER A 68 -3.56 6.52 3.07
C SER A 68 -2.17 6.99 3.54
N ARG A 69 -2.06 8.22 4.06
CA ARG A 69 -0.82 8.75 4.63
C ARG A 69 -0.37 7.96 5.86
N ASP A 70 -1.32 7.56 6.70
CA ASP A 70 -1.00 6.68 7.83
C ASP A 70 -0.49 5.33 7.35
N LYS A 71 -1.06 4.78 6.26
CA LYS A 71 -0.58 3.53 5.64
C LYS A 71 0.84 3.66 5.08
N ASP A 72 1.20 4.76 4.42
CA ASP A 72 2.57 5.02 3.96
C ASP A 72 3.56 4.92 5.13
N ARG A 73 3.17 5.53 6.24
CA ARG A 73 3.96 5.54 7.47
C ARG A 73 4.07 4.15 8.09
N LEU A 74 2.97 3.38 8.15
CA LEU A 74 2.97 2.01 8.66
C LEU A 74 3.84 1.08 7.81
N ILE A 75 3.87 1.27 6.49
CA ILE A 75 4.75 0.55 5.57
C ILE A 75 6.21 0.77 5.95
N VAL A 76 6.64 2.03 6.09
CA VAL A 76 8.03 2.34 6.43
C VAL A 76 8.40 1.78 7.80
N ILE A 77 7.54 1.93 8.81
CA ILE A 77 7.76 1.34 10.15
C ILE A 77 7.92 -0.18 10.07
N SER A 78 7.00 -0.86 9.38
CA SER A 78 7.00 -2.32 9.28
C SER A 78 8.22 -2.84 8.51
N LEU A 79 8.57 -2.21 7.39
CA LEU A 79 9.72 -2.63 6.60
C LEU A 79 11.05 -2.37 7.30
N MET A 80 11.20 -1.25 8.05
CA MET A 80 12.38 -1.04 8.89
C MET A 80 12.51 -2.13 9.96
N THR A 81 11.40 -2.50 10.61
CA THR A 81 11.39 -3.60 11.57
C THR A 81 11.76 -4.91 10.89
N MET A 82 11.11 -5.30 9.80
CA MET A 82 11.41 -6.56 9.11
C MET A 82 12.85 -6.61 8.58
N ALA A 83 13.39 -5.49 8.11
CA ALA A 83 14.78 -5.39 7.70
C ALA A 83 15.75 -5.62 8.86
N GLN A 84 15.46 -5.03 10.02
CA GLN A 84 16.30 -5.14 11.20
C GLN A 84 16.19 -6.51 11.89
N GLU A 85 14.98 -7.05 11.99
CA GLU A 85 14.69 -8.29 12.72
C GLU A 85 15.04 -9.55 11.93
N SER A 86 14.83 -9.55 10.61
CA SER A 86 14.92 -10.77 9.81
C SER A 86 15.60 -10.62 8.45
N THR A 87 16.18 -9.45 8.19
CA THR A 87 16.75 -9.09 6.88
C THR A 87 15.72 -9.27 5.77
N PHE A 88 14.56 -8.63 5.92
CA PHE A 88 13.40 -8.81 5.02
C PHE A 88 12.95 -10.28 4.93
N PHE A 89 13.01 -11.00 6.05
CA PHE A 89 12.60 -12.40 6.17
C PHE A 89 13.32 -13.37 5.22
N THR A 90 14.59 -13.09 4.90
CA THR A 90 15.45 -14.04 4.19
C THR A 90 16.48 -14.71 5.10
N ASN A 91 16.61 -14.28 6.36
CA ASN A 91 17.43 -14.98 7.34
C ASN A 91 16.70 -16.23 7.84
N SER A 92 17.08 -17.41 7.37
CA SER A 92 16.42 -18.68 7.74
C SER A 92 16.43 -18.97 9.24
N ARG A 93 17.38 -18.42 10.01
CA ARG A 93 17.40 -18.57 11.48
C ARG A 93 16.19 -17.92 12.16
N THR A 94 15.59 -16.91 11.54
CA THR A 94 14.39 -16.23 12.07
C THR A 94 13.11 -17.02 11.86
N GLN A 95 13.13 -18.10 11.07
CA GLN A 95 11.98 -18.96 10.84
C GLN A 95 11.78 -20.01 11.94
N MET A 96 12.76 -20.15 12.82
CA MET A 96 12.73 -20.99 14.01
C MET A 96 12.80 -20.10 15.25
N PRO A 97 12.24 -20.55 16.39
CA PRO A 97 12.31 -19.79 17.64
C PRO A 97 13.75 -19.55 18.07
N ASP A 98 14.06 -18.30 18.41
CA ASP A 98 15.32 -17.94 19.05
C ASP A 98 15.32 -18.31 20.56
N SER A 99 16.33 -17.88 21.31
CA SER A 99 16.41 -18.09 22.76
C SER A 99 15.25 -17.47 23.56
N ASN A 100 14.58 -16.46 22.99
CA ASN A 100 13.42 -15.78 23.55
C ASN A 100 12.09 -16.34 23.03
N ASN A 101 12.13 -17.39 22.19
CA ASN A 101 11.01 -17.98 21.48
C ASN A 101 10.38 -17.07 20.42
N ASP A 102 11.13 -16.11 19.92
CA ASP A 102 10.71 -15.15 18.92
C ASP A 102 10.97 -15.70 17.50
N VAL A 103 10.04 -15.46 16.57
CA VAL A 103 10.04 -16.07 15.22
C VAL A 103 9.42 -15.13 14.19
N GLY A 104 9.66 -15.43 12.91
CA GLY A 104 9.01 -14.79 11.79
C GLY A 104 9.64 -13.45 11.38
N PRO A 105 9.00 -12.75 10.43
CA PRO A 105 9.54 -11.53 9.81
C PRO A 105 9.79 -10.40 10.80
N PHE A 106 9.00 -10.33 11.88
CA PHE A 106 9.08 -9.28 12.91
C PHE A 106 9.55 -9.81 14.27
N GLN A 107 10.12 -11.02 14.33
CA GLN A 107 10.60 -11.67 15.57
C GLN A 107 9.58 -11.59 16.72
N GLN A 108 8.38 -12.14 16.47
CA GLN A 108 7.27 -12.15 17.42
C GLN A 108 7.27 -13.44 18.24
N ARG A 109 6.93 -13.33 19.51
CA ARG A 109 6.92 -14.47 20.44
C ARG A 109 5.92 -15.55 20.05
N SER A 110 6.42 -16.77 19.86
CA SER A 110 5.68 -17.95 19.40
C SER A 110 4.97 -18.75 20.50
N LEU A 111 5.15 -18.42 21.77
CA LEU A 111 4.53 -19.15 22.88
C LEU A 111 2.99 -19.10 22.80
N VAL A 112 2.31 -20.13 23.32
CA VAL A 112 0.84 -20.18 23.36
C VAL A 112 0.31 -19.02 24.22
N GLY A 113 -0.72 -18.31 23.74
CA GLY A 113 -1.25 -17.13 24.40
C GLY A 113 -0.37 -15.87 24.25
N TRP A 114 0.51 -15.86 23.25
CA TRP A 114 1.27 -14.67 22.83
C TRP A 114 0.68 -14.04 21.58
N TYR A 115 1.43 -13.94 20.47
CA TYR A 115 1.11 -13.18 19.25
C TYR A 115 0.35 -13.99 18.19
N ALA A 116 -0.05 -15.22 18.50
CA ALA A 116 -0.85 -16.06 17.62
C ALA A 116 -1.81 -16.97 18.39
N ASP A 117 -2.88 -17.37 17.70
CA ASP A 117 -4.03 -18.12 18.23
C ASP A 117 -3.87 -19.65 18.14
N GLY A 118 -2.67 -20.14 17.82
CA GLY A 118 -2.37 -21.56 17.84
C GLY A 118 -2.50 -22.15 19.24
N ARG A 119 -2.99 -23.38 19.31
CA ARG A 119 -3.09 -24.18 20.55
C ARG A 119 -1.74 -24.79 20.96
N THR A 120 -0.76 -24.79 20.05
CA THR A 120 0.61 -25.26 20.30
C THR A 120 1.63 -24.23 19.81
N GLN A 121 2.85 -24.24 20.37
CA GLN A 121 3.93 -23.38 19.89
C GLN A 121 4.28 -23.69 18.41
N ALA A 122 4.20 -24.96 18.00
CA ALA A 122 4.42 -25.36 16.60
C ALA A 122 3.39 -24.75 15.64
N GLU A 123 2.13 -24.63 16.05
CA GLU A 123 1.10 -23.90 15.30
C GLU A 123 1.43 -22.41 15.21
N ASN A 124 1.80 -21.79 16.33
CA ASN A 124 2.19 -20.39 16.37
C ASN A 124 3.41 -20.09 15.49
N ILE A 125 4.40 -20.98 15.44
CA ILE A 125 5.55 -20.85 14.53
C ILE A 125 5.09 -20.82 13.07
N ARG A 126 4.15 -21.69 12.67
CA ARG A 126 3.61 -21.67 11.31
C ARG A 126 2.85 -20.38 11.01
N ILE A 127 2.00 -19.95 11.94
CA ILE A 127 1.19 -18.74 11.81
C ILE A 127 2.08 -17.48 11.74
N LEU A 128 3.08 -17.36 12.60
CA LEU A 128 3.96 -16.18 12.66
C LEU A 128 4.99 -16.13 11.55
N ASN A 129 5.24 -17.22 10.84
CA ASN A 129 6.04 -17.22 9.61
C ASN A 129 5.25 -16.75 8.37
N ASP A 130 3.93 -16.59 8.48
CA ASP A 130 3.10 -15.98 7.43
C ASP A 130 3.26 -14.45 7.47
N ILE A 131 3.84 -13.87 6.40
CA ILE A 131 4.14 -12.42 6.34
C ILE A 131 2.88 -11.56 6.53
N PRO A 132 1.74 -11.81 5.85
CA PRO A 132 0.53 -11.03 6.06
C PRO A 132 0.02 -11.07 7.51
N TYR A 133 -0.05 -12.26 8.13
CA TYR A 133 -0.49 -12.40 9.52
C TYR A 133 0.44 -11.66 10.48
N ALA A 134 1.75 -11.88 10.36
CA ALA A 134 2.76 -11.26 11.21
C ALA A 134 2.74 -9.73 11.07
N THR A 135 2.52 -9.21 9.85
CA THR A 135 2.40 -7.77 9.55
C THR A 135 1.19 -7.16 10.26
N ARG A 136 0.00 -7.78 10.14
CA ARG A 136 -1.19 -7.29 10.85
C ARG A 136 -1.00 -7.33 12.35
N THR A 137 -0.45 -8.42 12.88
CA THR A 137 -0.18 -8.60 14.30
C THR A 137 0.81 -7.57 14.84
N PHE A 138 1.85 -7.23 14.08
CA PHE A 138 2.81 -6.19 14.44
C PHE A 138 2.15 -4.80 14.53
N ILE A 139 1.23 -4.49 13.61
CA ILE A 139 0.56 -3.19 13.55
C ILE A 139 -0.57 -3.08 14.58
N GLU A 140 -1.46 -4.06 14.60
CA GLU A 140 -2.68 -4.07 15.42
C GLU A 140 -2.41 -4.45 16.88
N GLY A 141 -1.29 -5.13 17.12
CA GLY A 141 -1.08 -5.91 18.33
C GLY A 141 -1.84 -7.23 18.24
N HIS A 142 -1.98 -7.90 19.38
CA HIS A 142 -2.81 -9.10 19.45
C HIS A 142 -3.61 -9.16 20.74
N ARG A 143 -4.88 -9.55 20.60
CA ARG A 143 -5.76 -9.84 21.73
C ARG A 143 -5.58 -11.30 22.12
N VAL A 144 -5.01 -11.56 23.29
CA VAL A 144 -4.81 -12.92 23.82
C VAL A 144 -6.13 -13.69 23.77
N ALA A 145 -6.20 -14.76 22.98
CA ALA A 145 -7.40 -15.58 22.84
C ALA A 145 -7.42 -16.84 23.73
N ILE A 146 -6.25 -17.31 24.15
CA ILE A 146 -6.10 -18.57 24.89
C ILE A 146 -5.42 -18.31 26.24
N SER A 147 -5.97 -18.89 27.30
CA SER A 147 -5.33 -18.94 28.61
C SER A 147 -4.34 -20.11 28.65
N ALA A 148 -3.07 -19.84 28.90
CA ALA A 148 -2.03 -20.85 29.01
C ALA A 148 -0.98 -20.43 30.06
N PRO A 149 -0.27 -21.39 30.69
CA PRO A 149 0.91 -21.07 31.50
C PRO A 149 1.93 -20.26 30.70
N GLY A 150 2.37 -19.12 31.23
CA GLY A 150 3.33 -18.24 30.56
C GLY A 150 2.75 -17.40 29.41
N ALA A 151 1.43 -17.35 29.22
CA ALA A 151 0.77 -16.43 28.29
C ALA A 151 1.10 -14.96 28.65
N ALA A 152 1.07 -14.08 27.66
CA ALA A 152 1.40 -12.66 27.84
C ALA A 152 0.44 -11.94 28.82
N GLY A 153 -0.78 -12.46 28.97
CA GLY A 153 -1.77 -11.95 29.90
C GLY A 153 -3.03 -12.82 29.91
N ARG A 154 -4.06 -12.35 30.61
CA ARG A 154 -5.39 -12.99 30.60
C ARG A 154 -6.04 -12.89 29.22
N VAL A 155 -6.97 -13.79 28.92
CA VAL A 155 -7.80 -13.70 27.71
C VAL A 155 -8.43 -12.31 27.60
N GLY A 156 -8.32 -11.70 26.42
CA GLY A 156 -8.76 -10.33 26.15
C GLY A 156 -7.72 -9.24 26.43
N TYR A 157 -6.57 -9.56 27.05
CA TYR A 157 -5.44 -8.64 27.16
C TYR A 157 -4.89 -8.31 25.75
N ILE A 158 -4.55 -7.05 25.52
CA ILE A 158 -3.94 -6.60 24.26
C ILE A 158 -2.43 -6.54 24.44
N ILE A 159 -1.74 -7.43 23.75
CA ILE A 159 -0.30 -7.32 23.54
C ILE A 159 -0.06 -6.17 22.55
N PRO A 160 0.72 -5.13 22.90
CA PRO A 160 0.87 -3.94 22.08
C PRO A 160 1.53 -4.20 20.72
N GLY A 161 0.92 -3.72 19.64
CA GLY A 161 1.55 -3.44 18.36
C GLY A 161 1.75 -1.93 18.17
N VAL A 162 1.85 -1.49 16.91
CA VAL A 162 2.03 -0.08 16.54
C VAL A 162 0.87 0.79 17.03
N PHE A 163 -0.39 0.35 16.88
CA PHE A 163 -1.57 1.15 17.23
C PHE A 163 -1.70 1.47 18.72
N GLN A 164 -1.05 0.70 19.59
CA GLN A 164 -1.02 0.96 21.02
C GLN A 164 0.09 1.94 21.43
N LYS A 165 0.93 2.40 20.49
CA LYS A 165 1.93 3.46 20.78
C LYS A 165 1.27 4.83 20.62
N LYS A 166 1.14 5.57 21.73
CA LYS A 166 0.39 6.83 21.84
C LYS A 166 0.59 7.80 20.67
N ASN A 167 1.82 7.94 20.20
CA ASN A 167 2.22 8.91 19.19
C ASN A 167 2.70 8.24 17.90
N TRP A 168 2.22 7.04 17.58
CA TRP A 168 2.72 6.29 16.41
C TRP A 168 2.61 7.06 15.10
N ARG A 169 1.67 8.02 14.99
CA ARG A 169 1.49 8.91 13.83
C ARG A 169 2.49 10.05 13.74
N THR A 170 3.06 10.49 14.87
CA THR A 170 3.81 11.75 14.97
C THR A 170 5.27 11.57 15.36
N ASP A 171 5.61 10.51 16.10
CA ASP A 171 6.98 10.26 16.53
C ASP A 171 7.91 9.94 15.35
N GLU A 172 9.22 9.79 15.59
CA GLU A 172 10.10 9.26 14.55
C GLU A 172 9.76 7.79 14.30
N MET A 173 9.67 7.39 13.04
CA MET A 173 9.21 6.05 12.66
C MET A 173 10.07 4.94 13.28
N TRP A 174 11.39 5.15 13.36
CA TRP A 174 12.30 4.20 13.99
C TRP A 174 12.07 4.06 15.51
N LYS A 175 11.68 5.15 16.20
CA LYS A 175 11.33 5.10 17.64
C LYS A 175 10.10 4.26 17.85
N VAL A 176 9.08 4.43 17.00
CA VAL A 176 7.87 3.60 17.04
C VAL A 176 8.19 2.12 16.82
N ALA A 177 9.01 1.81 15.81
CA ALA A 177 9.49 0.45 15.56
C ALA A 177 10.19 -0.16 16.79
N ALA A 178 11.15 0.57 17.35
CA ALA A 178 11.90 0.15 18.53
C ALA A 178 11.02 0.05 19.80
N ASP A 179 9.95 0.84 19.91
CA ASP A 179 9.02 0.76 21.04
C ASP A 179 8.08 -0.44 20.96
N VAL A 180 7.78 -0.92 19.76
CA VAL A 180 7.03 -2.17 19.58
C VAL A 180 7.93 -3.37 19.89
N GLN A 181 9.16 -3.38 19.36
CA GLN A 181 10.09 -4.50 19.50
C GLN A 181 10.81 -4.56 20.86
N VAL A 182 10.97 -3.41 21.52
CA VAL A 182 11.62 -3.27 22.84
C VAL A 182 13.02 -3.94 22.87
N PRO A 183 13.93 -3.64 21.92
CA PRO A 183 15.28 -4.18 21.99
C PRO A 183 16.06 -3.53 23.14
N ALA A 184 17.23 -4.09 23.47
CA ALA A 184 18.15 -3.45 24.41
C ALA A 184 18.47 -2.02 23.95
N ALA A 185 18.59 -1.08 24.90
CA ALA A 185 18.71 0.36 24.63
C ALA A 185 19.78 0.70 23.56
N LYS A 186 20.93 0.03 23.60
CA LYS A 186 22.03 0.22 22.64
C LYS A 186 21.69 -0.14 21.19
N TYR A 187 20.66 -0.95 20.95
CA TYR A 187 20.22 -1.39 19.61
C TYR A 187 19.02 -0.61 19.09
N ARG A 188 18.39 0.25 19.90
CA ARG A 188 17.18 0.99 19.50
C ARG A 188 17.38 1.82 18.25
N TYR A 189 18.55 2.40 18.04
CA TYR A 189 18.82 3.23 16.86
C TYR A 189 19.03 2.42 15.57
N TYR A 190 19.19 1.09 15.64
CA TYR A 190 19.55 0.28 14.47
C TYR A 190 18.46 0.24 13.39
N TYR A 191 17.18 0.42 13.76
CA TYR A 191 16.09 0.55 12.78
C TYR A 191 16.27 1.79 11.88
N GLU A 192 16.79 2.89 12.42
CA GLU A 192 17.01 4.12 11.64
C GLU A 192 18.06 3.94 10.54
N TYR A 193 19.00 3.00 10.72
CA TYR A 193 19.94 2.64 9.66
C TYR A 193 19.25 2.15 8.39
N TRP A 194 18.10 1.51 8.52
CA TRP A 194 17.34 0.98 7.39
C TRP A 194 16.43 2.00 6.72
N ARG A 195 16.22 3.18 7.32
CA ARG A 195 15.27 4.17 6.79
C ARG A 195 15.52 4.54 5.32
N PRO A 196 16.74 4.90 4.87
CA PRO A 196 16.96 5.25 3.46
C PRO A 196 16.74 4.08 2.51
N VAL A 197 17.11 2.86 2.93
CA VAL A 197 16.91 1.63 2.14
C VAL A 197 15.42 1.36 1.94
N VAL A 198 14.63 1.49 3.02
CA VAL A 198 13.20 1.25 2.99
C VAL A 198 12.47 2.33 2.20
N GLU A 199 12.81 3.60 2.38
CA GLU A 199 12.20 4.70 1.63
C GLU A 199 12.49 4.58 0.13
N GLU A 200 13.71 4.20 -0.26
CA GLU A 200 14.05 3.91 -1.65
C GLU A 200 13.28 2.70 -2.18
N MET A 201 13.19 1.61 -1.42
CA MET A 201 12.39 0.44 -1.81
C MET A 201 10.91 0.80 -2.00
N VAL A 202 10.32 1.60 -1.10
CA VAL A 202 8.94 2.09 -1.21
C VAL A 202 8.79 2.98 -2.44
N THR A 203 9.72 3.90 -2.68
CA THR A 203 9.71 4.77 -3.87
C THR A 203 9.76 3.95 -5.16
N LEU A 204 10.63 2.94 -5.23
CA LEU A 204 10.72 2.03 -6.36
C LEU A 204 9.47 1.15 -6.52
N MET A 205 8.79 0.83 -5.41
CA MET A 205 7.50 0.13 -5.38
C MET A 205 6.34 0.99 -5.83
N GLU A 206 6.36 2.28 -5.52
CA GLU A 206 5.33 3.25 -5.90
C GLU A 206 5.54 3.76 -7.33
N GLY A 207 6.78 3.68 -7.85
CA GLY A 207 7.11 3.81 -9.27
C GLY A 207 6.87 2.54 -10.10
N ARG A 208 6.59 1.41 -9.45
CA ARG A 208 6.04 0.21 -10.08
C ARG A 208 4.53 0.21 -9.92
N THR A 209 3.81 0.01 -11.02
CA THR A 209 2.42 -0.45 -10.88
C THR A 209 2.48 -1.79 -10.15
N PRO A 210 1.75 -2.00 -9.03
CA PRO A 210 1.85 -3.22 -8.24
C PRO A 210 1.71 -4.43 -9.16
N THR A 211 2.71 -5.32 -9.17
CA THR A 211 2.53 -6.64 -9.78
C THR A 211 1.71 -7.45 -8.80
N THR A 212 0.40 -7.24 -8.87
CA THR A 212 -0.54 -7.98 -8.05
C THR A 212 -0.58 -9.40 -8.56
N VAL A 213 -0.51 -10.35 -7.63
CA VAL A 213 -1.08 -11.68 -7.83
C VAL A 213 -2.51 -11.47 -8.31
N GLY A 214 -2.75 -11.73 -9.60
CA GLY A 214 -4.07 -11.80 -10.22
C GLY A 214 -5.08 -10.67 -9.96
N THR A 215 -4.66 -9.44 -9.64
CA THR A 215 -5.60 -8.31 -9.57
C THR A 215 -5.62 -7.59 -10.90
N VAL A 216 -6.81 -7.52 -11.45
CA VAL A 216 -7.07 -6.85 -12.72
C VAL A 216 -6.58 -5.39 -12.68
N ASN A 217 -5.70 -5.00 -13.60
CA ASN A 217 -5.34 -3.60 -13.78
C ASN A 217 -6.54 -2.89 -14.42
N VAL A 218 -7.30 -2.18 -13.60
CA VAL A 218 -8.51 -1.46 -14.00
C VAL A 218 -8.25 -0.38 -15.05
N TYR A 219 -7.00 -0.02 -15.33
CA TYR A 219 -6.67 0.97 -16.35
C TYR A 219 -6.33 0.35 -17.70
N THR A 220 -5.99 -0.93 -17.77
CA THR A 220 -5.50 -1.60 -18.99
C THR A 220 -6.23 -2.89 -19.34
N THR A 221 -6.98 -3.47 -18.41
CA THR A 221 -7.73 -4.71 -18.63
C THR A 221 -9.19 -4.39 -18.88
N ALA A 222 -9.70 -4.70 -20.06
CA ALA A 222 -11.12 -4.54 -20.38
C ALA A 222 -12.01 -5.40 -19.45
N GLY A 223 -13.18 -4.88 -19.11
CA GLY A 223 -14.16 -5.55 -18.25
C GLY A 223 -14.75 -4.63 -17.20
N ASP A 224 -15.67 -5.18 -16.41
CA ASP A 224 -16.20 -4.51 -15.22
C ASP A 224 -15.56 -5.17 -14.00
N HIS A 225 -14.92 -4.37 -13.14
CA HIS A 225 -14.06 -4.86 -12.06
C HIS A 225 -14.50 -4.31 -10.71
N THR A 226 -14.26 -5.05 -9.65
CA THR A 226 -14.30 -4.51 -8.28
C THR A 226 -12.92 -4.64 -7.67
N VAL A 227 -12.21 -3.52 -7.52
CA VAL A 227 -10.84 -3.45 -7.03
C VAL A 227 -10.76 -2.41 -5.94
N ASN A 228 -10.18 -2.77 -4.78
CA ASN A 228 -10.08 -1.90 -3.59
C ASN A 228 -11.44 -1.33 -3.13
N GLY A 229 -12.51 -2.13 -3.19
CA GLY A 229 -13.87 -1.72 -2.79
C GLY A 229 -14.53 -0.71 -3.73
N ARG A 230 -13.97 -0.48 -4.92
CA ARG A 230 -14.51 0.44 -5.94
C ARG A 230 -14.91 -0.34 -7.18
N LYS A 231 -16.01 0.06 -7.81
CA LYS A 231 -16.43 -0.49 -9.10
C LYS A 231 -15.75 0.28 -10.22
N TRP A 232 -15.19 -0.45 -11.17
CA TRP A 232 -14.51 0.05 -12.35
C TRP A 232 -15.13 -0.54 -13.60
N GLN A 233 -15.12 0.24 -14.68
CA GLN A 233 -15.55 -0.21 -15.99
C GLN A 233 -14.50 0.24 -17.00
N THR A 234 -13.89 -0.74 -17.66
CA THR A 234 -12.77 -0.52 -18.57
C THR A 234 -13.11 -1.09 -19.93
N ARG A 235 -12.91 -0.30 -20.98
CA ARG A 235 -13.10 -0.73 -22.37
C ARG A 235 -11.87 -0.34 -23.15
N CYS A 236 -11.35 -1.26 -23.95
CA CYS A 236 -10.16 -1.03 -24.76
C CYS A 236 -10.51 -1.13 -26.24
N GLU A 237 -9.93 -0.24 -27.03
CA GLU A 237 -10.14 -0.14 -28.47
C GLU A 237 -8.82 0.23 -29.16
N PRO A 238 -8.63 -0.16 -30.43
CA PRO A 238 -7.50 0.33 -31.22
C PRO A 238 -7.56 1.85 -31.33
N TYR A 239 -6.48 2.52 -30.92
CA TYR A 239 -6.30 3.96 -31.14
C TYR A 239 -5.61 4.22 -32.48
N SER A 240 -4.65 3.39 -32.85
CA SER A 240 -3.98 3.38 -34.15
C SER A 240 -3.72 1.93 -34.59
N LYS A 241 -2.94 1.72 -35.66
CA LYS A 241 -2.50 0.39 -36.08
C LYS A 241 -1.58 -0.31 -35.06
N THR A 242 -0.89 0.46 -34.23
CA THR A 242 0.16 -0.02 -33.31
C THR A 242 -0.11 0.32 -31.84
N ILE A 243 -1.15 1.10 -31.57
CA ILE A 243 -1.47 1.60 -30.23
C ILE A 243 -2.91 1.21 -29.91
N ASP A 244 -3.09 0.52 -28.79
CA ASP A 244 -4.38 0.31 -28.15
C ASP A 244 -4.61 1.34 -27.04
N ARG A 245 -5.87 1.72 -26.82
CA ARG A 245 -6.27 2.64 -25.75
C ARG A 245 -7.41 2.05 -24.94
N CYS A 246 -7.27 2.13 -23.63
CA CYS A 246 -8.31 1.79 -22.67
C CYS A 246 -8.92 3.04 -22.05
N THR A 247 -10.25 3.07 -21.94
CA THR A 247 -11.00 4.06 -21.16
C THR A 247 -11.42 3.43 -19.85
N ALA A 248 -10.96 3.97 -18.72
CA ALA A 248 -11.38 3.56 -17.38
C ALA A 248 -12.43 4.53 -16.83
N LYS A 249 -13.57 3.97 -16.42
CA LYS A 249 -14.61 4.64 -15.65
C LYS A 249 -14.64 4.07 -14.24
N ILE A 250 -15.00 4.90 -13.28
CA ILE A 250 -15.17 4.53 -11.87
C ILE A 250 -16.58 4.88 -11.43
N TRP A 251 -17.22 4.00 -10.66
CA TRP A 251 -18.49 4.30 -10.02
C TRP A 251 -18.24 5.21 -8.82
N SER A 252 -18.67 6.46 -8.91
CA SER A 252 -18.42 7.45 -7.86
C SER A 252 -19.53 8.49 -7.78
N THR A 253 -19.57 9.20 -6.66
CA THR A 253 -20.43 10.38 -6.48
C THR A 253 -19.79 11.57 -7.20
N GLN A 254 -20.50 12.17 -8.13
CA GLN A 254 -20.14 13.45 -8.76
C GLN A 254 -21.06 14.55 -8.23
N VAL A 255 -20.49 15.73 -7.98
CA VAL A 255 -21.26 16.95 -7.72
C VAL A 255 -21.35 17.71 -9.03
N SER A 256 -22.56 18.06 -9.45
CA SER A 256 -22.80 18.91 -10.63
C SER A 256 -23.70 20.09 -10.25
N ARG A 257 -23.71 21.13 -11.10
CA ARG A 257 -24.61 22.27 -10.95
C ARG A 257 -25.81 22.07 -11.87
N VAL A 258 -27.00 21.95 -11.30
CA VAL A 258 -28.27 21.81 -12.03
C VAL A 258 -29.19 22.93 -11.54
N ASP A 259 -29.65 23.78 -12.45
CA ASP A 259 -30.52 24.93 -12.15
C ASP A 259 -29.99 25.83 -11.01
N GLY A 260 -28.68 26.03 -10.97
CA GLY A 260 -27.99 26.85 -9.95
C GLY A 260 -27.72 26.15 -8.62
N GLN A 261 -28.22 24.93 -8.41
CA GLN A 261 -28.02 24.12 -7.21
C GLN A 261 -26.94 23.05 -7.40
N PHE A 262 -26.25 22.68 -6.31
CA PHE A 262 -25.30 21.57 -6.31
C PHE A 262 -26.04 20.25 -6.05
N VAL A 263 -26.03 19.36 -7.04
CA VAL A 263 -26.66 18.03 -6.98
C VAL A 263 -25.58 16.96 -6.93
N GLN A 264 -25.75 15.97 -6.04
CA GLN A 264 -24.88 14.79 -5.96
C GLN A 264 -25.52 13.61 -6.66
N THR A 265 -24.79 13.00 -7.61
CA THR A 265 -25.27 11.85 -8.37
C THR A 265 -24.23 10.76 -8.37
N ASN A 266 -24.65 9.52 -8.11
CA ASN A 266 -23.80 8.34 -8.26
C ASN A 266 -23.93 7.82 -9.69
N ALA A 267 -22.81 7.79 -10.43
CA ALA A 267 -22.78 7.33 -11.80
C ALA A 267 -21.40 6.76 -12.16
N TRP A 268 -21.30 6.16 -13.35
CA TRP A 268 -20.03 5.83 -13.97
C TRP A 268 -19.38 7.10 -14.50
N ASN A 269 -18.33 7.55 -13.81
CA ASN A 269 -17.58 8.74 -14.18
C ASN A 269 -16.28 8.36 -14.87
N PHE A 270 -15.87 9.17 -15.85
CA PHE A 270 -14.56 9.04 -16.46
C PHE A 270 -13.46 9.20 -15.39
N ASN A 271 -12.52 8.26 -15.35
CA ASN A 271 -11.34 8.35 -14.51
C ASN A 271 -10.13 8.80 -15.34
N ASN A 272 -9.78 8.02 -16.37
CA ASN A 272 -8.68 8.35 -17.29
C ASN A 272 -8.73 7.51 -18.57
N LEU A 273 -7.97 7.95 -19.57
CA LEU A 273 -7.52 7.11 -20.68
C LEU A 273 -6.13 6.52 -20.38
N THR A 274 -5.87 5.33 -20.88
CA THR A 274 -4.56 4.69 -20.86
C THR A 274 -4.23 4.21 -22.25
N TYR A 275 -3.18 4.73 -22.84
CA TYR A 275 -2.61 4.15 -24.04
C TYR A 275 -1.66 3.03 -23.62
N LEU A 276 -1.93 1.82 -24.10
CA LEU A 276 -1.17 0.62 -23.74
C LEU A 276 0.27 0.73 -24.26
N PRO A 277 1.22 -0.04 -23.69
CA PRO A 277 2.62 0.04 -24.06
C PRO A 277 2.84 -0.06 -25.58
N SER A 278 3.48 0.95 -26.16
CA SER A 278 3.91 1.00 -27.56
C SER A 278 5.28 1.68 -27.66
N THR A 279 5.90 1.69 -28.84
CA THR A 279 7.23 2.29 -28.99
C THR A 279 7.15 3.81 -28.94
N ARG A 280 8.19 4.51 -28.43
CA ARG A 280 8.26 5.99 -28.53
C ARG A 280 8.20 6.47 -29.99
N ALA A 281 8.68 5.65 -30.93
CA ALA A 281 8.61 5.93 -32.35
C ALA A 281 7.16 6.09 -32.86
N ASP A 282 6.20 5.33 -32.32
CA ASP A 282 4.77 5.44 -32.67
C ASP A 282 4.15 6.79 -32.23
N TRP A 283 4.82 7.50 -31.33
CA TRP A 283 4.33 8.73 -30.69
C TRP A 283 5.03 10.00 -31.17
N VAL A 284 5.94 9.91 -32.14
CA VAL A 284 6.68 11.07 -32.66
C VAL A 284 5.72 12.17 -33.13
N GLY A 285 5.93 13.38 -32.61
CA GLY A 285 5.10 14.55 -32.92
C GLY A 285 3.76 14.61 -32.18
N ASN A 286 3.42 13.61 -31.36
CA ASN A 286 2.21 13.63 -30.55
C ASN A 286 2.47 14.32 -29.19
N PRO A 287 1.76 15.41 -28.87
CA PRO A 287 2.00 16.16 -27.65
C PRO A 287 1.54 15.42 -26.37
N LEU A 288 0.76 14.34 -26.47
CA LEU A 288 0.43 13.48 -25.33
C LEU A 288 1.61 12.63 -24.83
N ALA A 289 2.66 12.52 -25.65
CA ALA A 289 3.87 11.75 -25.40
C ALA A 289 5.13 12.63 -25.41
N THR A 290 4.97 13.95 -25.37
CA THR A 290 6.06 14.93 -25.38
C THR A 290 5.88 15.87 -24.20
N HIS A 291 6.90 16.02 -23.35
CA HIS A 291 6.85 16.94 -22.21
C HIS A 291 6.57 18.37 -22.68
N GLY A 292 5.61 19.05 -22.04
CA GLY A 292 5.31 20.46 -22.33
C GLY A 292 3.83 20.81 -22.20
N GLU A 293 3.51 22.06 -22.47
CA GLU A 293 2.13 22.56 -22.55
C GLU A 293 1.73 22.78 -24.01
N PHE A 294 0.46 22.54 -24.33
CA PHE A 294 -0.08 22.69 -25.68
C PHE A 294 -1.59 22.93 -25.62
N SER A 295 -2.15 23.52 -26.66
CA SER A 295 -3.60 23.66 -26.79
C SER A 295 -4.12 22.72 -27.88
N SER A 296 -5.23 22.04 -27.59
CA SER A 296 -5.86 21.12 -28.53
C SER A 296 -7.36 21.09 -28.31
N GLN A 297 -8.12 21.21 -29.40
CA GLN A 297 -9.60 21.26 -29.39
C GLN A 297 -10.16 22.34 -28.44
N GLY A 298 -9.52 23.51 -28.41
CA GLY A 298 -9.95 24.63 -27.56
C GLY A 298 -9.70 24.43 -26.06
N ARG A 299 -8.90 23.44 -25.67
CA ARG A 299 -8.49 23.21 -24.28
C ARG A 299 -6.99 23.32 -24.12
N ASP A 300 -6.56 23.77 -22.96
CA ASP A 300 -5.15 23.76 -22.58
C ASP A 300 -4.78 22.42 -21.96
N TRP A 301 -3.62 21.92 -22.37
CA TRP A 301 -3.07 20.64 -21.99
C TRP A 301 -1.66 20.82 -21.45
N LYS A 302 -1.29 19.91 -20.54
CA LYS A 302 0.07 19.77 -20.05
C LYS A 302 0.44 18.30 -20.05
N THR A 303 1.57 17.94 -20.61
CA THR A 303 2.13 16.60 -20.57
C THR A 303 3.41 16.64 -19.74
N SER A 304 3.53 15.70 -18.80
CA SER A 304 4.79 15.39 -18.13
C SER A 304 5.25 13.99 -18.52
N CYS A 305 6.54 13.81 -18.73
CA CYS A 305 7.15 12.57 -19.20
C CYS A 305 8.46 12.33 -18.45
N ALA A 306 8.79 11.06 -18.21
CA ALA A 306 10.07 10.63 -17.65
C ALA A 306 10.48 11.38 -16.36
N ASP A 307 9.51 11.90 -15.60
CA ASP A 307 9.77 12.57 -14.34
C ASP A 307 9.61 11.60 -13.15
N THR A 308 9.92 12.07 -11.95
CA THR A 308 9.82 11.29 -10.72
C THR A 308 8.42 10.78 -10.42
N TRP A 309 7.38 11.35 -11.04
CA TRP A 309 5.99 11.02 -10.81
C TRP A 309 5.40 10.11 -11.91
N THR A 310 5.91 10.19 -13.14
CA THR A 310 5.48 9.37 -14.28
C THR A 310 6.32 8.11 -14.46
N GLY A 311 7.60 8.14 -14.04
CA GLY A 311 8.57 7.09 -14.36
C GLY A 311 9.13 7.23 -15.79
N PRO A 312 10.24 6.53 -16.11
CA PRO A 312 10.97 6.70 -17.37
C PRO A 312 10.17 6.28 -18.62
N ASP A 313 9.22 5.36 -18.44
CA ASP A 313 8.50 4.69 -19.53
C ASP A 313 7.04 5.13 -19.63
N ALA A 314 6.76 6.38 -19.25
CA ALA A 314 5.43 6.93 -19.41
C ALA A 314 5.40 8.46 -19.56
N CYS A 315 4.30 8.93 -20.14
CA CYS A 315 3.86 10.32 -20.09
C CYS A 315 2.46 10.41 -19.47
N ARG A 316 2.19 11.45 -18.68
CA ARG A 316 0.86 11.79 -18.16
C ARG A 316 0.44 13.15 -18.70
N ALA A 317 -0.75 13.21 -19.27
CA ALA A 317 -1.34 14.44 -19.75
C ALA A 317 -2.53 14.90 -18.89
N PHE A 318 -2.61 16.21 -18.71
CA PHE A 318 -3.55 16.94 -17.88
C PHE A 318 -4.30 17.93 -18.75
N ILE A 319 -5.58 18.14 -18.44
CA ILE A 319 -6.41 19.17 -19.07
C ILE A 319 -6.66 20.27 -18.04
N ARG A 320 -6.54 21.52 -18.46
CA ARG A 320 -6.96 22.66 -17.64
C ARG A 320 -8.47 22.82 -17.75
N THR A 321 -9.17 22.73 -16.62
CA THR A 321 -10.63 22.86 -16.62
C THR A 321 -11.15 23.38 -15.28
N THR A 322 -12.39 23.87 -15.29
CA THR A 322 -13.09 24.27 -14.06
C THR A 322 -13.66 23.04 -13.38
N VAL A 323 -13.30 22.83 -12.11
CA VAL A 323 -13.83 21.76 -11.25
C VAL A 323 -14.59 22.35 -10.07
N ILE A 324 -15.54 21.58 -9.56
CA ILE A 324 -16.25 21.91 -8.30
C ILE A 324 -15.43 21.33 -7.15
N GLU A 325 -14.81 22.20 -6.34
CA GLU A 325 -14.06 21.82 -5.15
C GLU A 325 -14.92 21.99 -3.90
N SER A 326 -14.93 20.98 -3.01
CA SER A 326 -15.55 21.11 -1.69
C SER A 326 -14.58 21.71 -0.69
N TYR A 327 -15.06 22.62 0.16
CA TYR A 327 -14.30 23.17 1.28
C TYR A 327 -15.19 23.29 2.53
N LEU A 328 -14.60 23.49 3.70
CA LEU A 328 -15.33 23.78 4.93
C LEU A 328 -15.30 25.30 5.17
N ASP A 329 -16.46 25.91 5.44
CA ASP A 329 -16.51 27.30 5.87
C ASP A 329 -16.04 27.47 7.33
N SER A 330 -15.94 28.71 7.80
CA SER A 330 -15.50 29.03 9.16
C SER A 330 -16.39 28.43 10.26
N SER A 331 -17.60 28.00 9.90
CA SER A 331 -18.55 27.33 10.79
C SER A 331 -18.52 25.80 10.64
N GLY A 332 -17.60 25.25 9.86
CA GLY A 332 -17.45 23.81 9.63
C GLY A 332 -18.45 23.21 8.63
N ASN A 333 -19.25 24.03 7.93
CA ASN A 333 -20.20 23.52 6.94
C ASN A 333 -19.51 23.25 5.62
N ARG A 334 -19.89 22.15 4.95
CA ARG A 334 -19.39 21.84 3.60
C ARG A 334 -20.00 22.80 2.59
N ARG A 335 -19.13 23.49 1.85
CA ARG A 335 -19.43 24.39 0.74
C ARG A 335 -18.73 23.91 -0.52
N PHE A 336 -19.14 24.46 -1.66
CA PHE A 336 -18.58 24.16 -2.97
C PHE A 336 -18.22 25.45 -3.69
N ARG A 337 -17.14 25.42 -4.47
CA ARG A 337 -16.72 26.53 -5.33
C ARG A 337 -16.20 26.00 -6.66
N ASP A 338 -16.33 26.82 -7.69
CA ASP A 338 -15.68 26.57 -8.96
C ASP A 338 -14.20 26.96 -8.85
N THR A 339 -13.30 26.10 -9.34
CA THR A 339 -11.85 26.36 -9.34
C THR A 339 -11.23 25.79 -10.59
N GLU A 340 -10.42 26.57 -11.27
CA GLU A 340 -9.67 26.10 -12.43
C GLU A 340 -8.44 25.31 -11.98
N LYS A 341 -8.28 24.08 -12.50
CA LYS A 341 -7.16 23.20 -12.17
C LYS A 341 -6.71 22.40 -13.39
N TRP A 342 -5.44 21.97 -13.34
CA TRP A 342 -4.95 20.87 -14.16
C TRP A 342 -5.49 19.55 -13.60
N VAL A 343 -6.33 18.87 -14.37
CA VAL A 343 -6.93 17.58 -14.01
C VAL A 343 -6.29 16.48 -14.85
N PHE A 344 -5.89 15.39 -14.21
CA PHE A 344 -5.34 14.22 -14.92
C PHE A 344 -6.34 13.68 -15.93
N ASN A 345 -5.90 13.43 -17.16
CA ASN A 345 -6.76 12.93 -18.22
C ASN A 345 -6.28 11.59 -18.78
N ASN A 346 -5.00 11.46 -19.10
CA ASN A 346 -4.49 10.24 -19.72
C ASN A 346 -3.05 9.93 -19.39
N VAL A 347 -2.70 8.66 -19.53
CA VAL A 347 -1.32 8.15 -19.48
C VAL A 347 -0.97 7.45 -20.79
N VAL A 348 0.24 7.66 -21.28
CA VAL A 348 0.87 6.92 -22.37
C VAL A 348 1.96 6.05 -21.76
N HIS A 349 1.96 4.75 -22.03
CA HIS A 349 3.04 3.84 -21.65
C HIS A 349 3.94 3.54 -22.84
N PHE A 350 5.24 3.46 -22.58
CA PHE A 350 6.23 3.05 -23.57
C PHE A 350 6.69 1.62 -23.33
N SER A 351 7.03 0.92 -24.42
CA SER A 351 7.55 -0.45 -24.38
C SER A 351 9.07 -0.54 -24.59
N ASP A 352 9.72 0.57 -24.98
CA ASP A 352 11.13 0.66 -25.34
C ASP A 352 11.96 1.54 -24.40
#